data_AF-A0A2U3CEJ0-F1
#
_entry.id   AF-A0A2U3CEJ0-F1
#
_cell.length_a   1.000
_cell.length_b   1.000
_cell.length_c   1.000
_cell.angle_alpha   90.00
_cell.angle_beta   90.00
_cell.angle_gamma   90.00
#
_symmetry.space_group_name_H-M   'P 1'
#
loop_
_entity.id
_entity.type
_entity.pdbx_description
1 polymer ?
#
loop_
_entity_poly.entity_id
_entity_poly.type
_entity_poly.pdbx_seq_one_letter_code
_entity_poly.pdbx_strand_id
1 'polypeptide(L)'
;MSNEKIINKINLHVGCGENYYPEYLNIDINEKSIADIIAHAICLPIKEESIVSIKAYHVIEHFDWVDIHFLLNEWYRVLIRGGEVTIEVPDIEKGIKELKRKKTLKEQVKSIQWMFGIDTPGMQHKSGTAFEVIRNILHELGYENITRKKPKTHLYGEGLRMSCNKPEGESLEKITSKSSYRTRVYKYLSANPSTEKTLLELNHLNKIYEMLGSLDKIIEEKQQIDTILDLTIANPTLALELLDVLTEEDITTSVTSKKCKDLLKYLEKISFQKKIITLWKKRRKTPGKFNEEFHRFIQEIKIKLFSSLRNSNSIEKNFSYLSKLEDGNLLFFDKYFILHNAMVNFNLGLRYFYREEYTKALNTLQESLRYCKDNFLVYWNIARLLALRDDTQVEQYYKTAYDLIQDKNRKITLKKEMKEVVVEKNDLEYRNPYSITD
;
A
#
# COMPACT_ATOMS: atom_id res chain seq x y z
N MET A 1 -6.67 50.96 -13.62
CA MET A 1 -6.66 50.15 -14.87
C MET A 1 -5.21 50.10 -15.32
N SER A 2 -4.53 48.98 -15.49
CA SER A 2 -4.94 47.63 -15.88
C SER A 2 -3.75 46.69 -15.69
N ASN A 3 -3.95 45.51 -15.11
CA ASN A 3 -3.31 44.22 -15.45
C ASN A 3 -3.56 43.15 -14.37
N GLU A 4 -4.78 43.05 -13.86
CA GLU A 4 -5.25 41.74 -13.41
C GLU A 4 -5.47 40.93 -14.68
N LYS A 5 -4.52 40.05 -14.99
CA LYS A 5 -4.73 38.99 -15.98
C LYS A 5 -6.07 38.34 -15.64
N ILE A 6 -7.02 38.47 -16.55
CA ILE A 6 -8.17 37.58 -16.62
C ILE A 6 -7.57 36.18 -16.82
N ILE A 7 -7.29 35.47 -15.73
CA ILE A 7 -7.11 34.04 -15.77
C ILE A 7 -8.51 33.55 -16.14
N ASN A 8 -8.68 33.09 -17.39
CA ASN A 8 -9.89 32.37 -17.76
C ASN A 8 -10.07 31.25 -16.73
N LYS A 9 -11.05 31.42 -15.84
CA LYS A 9 -11.34 30.50 -14.75
C LYS A 9 -11.94 29.24 -15.38
N ILE A 10 -11.18 28.16 -15.43
CA ILE A 10 -11.56 26.91 -16.12
C ILE A 10 -12.38 26.04 -15.16
N ASN A 11 -13.55 25.59 -15.62
CA ASN A 11 -14.29 24.51 -14.97
C ASN A 11 -13.87 23.16 -15.56
N LEU A 12 -13.76 22.11 -14.75
CA LEU A 12 -13.31 20.79 -15.18
C LEU A 12 -14.44 19.76 -15.03
N HIS A 13 -14.69 19.00 -16.10
CA HIS A 13 -15.58 17.85 -16.10
C HIS A 13 -14.76 16.58 -16.20
N VAL A 14 -14.68 15.82 -15.11
CA VAL A 14 -13.89 14.60 -15.00
C VAL A 14 -14.73 13.38 -15.31
N GLY A 15 -14.22 12.50 -16.17
CA GLY A 15 -14.91 11.28 -16.60
C GLY A 15 -16.12 11.60 -17.49
N CYS A 16 -15.91 12.42 -18.50
CA CYS A 16 -17.01 12.94 -19.31
C CYS A 16 -17.72 11.88 -20.16
N GLY A 17 -17.02 10.80 -20.55
CA GLY A 17 -17.55 9.74 -21.41
C GLY A 17 -18.17 10.29 -22.69
N GLU A 18 -19.49 10.16 -22.80
CA GLU A 18 -20.31 10.65 -23.92
C GLU A 18 -21.04 11.96 -23.61
N ASN A 19 -20.80 12.57 -22.45
CA ASN A 19 -21.46 13.80 -22.00
C ASN A 19 -20.52 15.01 -22.14
N TYR A 20 -20.78 15.87 -23.12
CA TYR A 20 -20.00 17.08 -23.35
C TYR A 20 -20.66 18.28 -22.69
N TYR A 21 -19.87 19.06 -21.95
CA TYR A 21 -20.33 20.33 -21.40
C TYR A 21 -19.45 21.48 -21.92
N PRO A 22 -19.97 22.34 -22.82
CA PRO A 22 -19.18 23.38 -23.49
C PRO A 22 -18.52 24.41 -22.56
N GLU A 23 -19.08 24.64 -21.38
CA GLU A 23 -18.51 25.57 -20.38
C GLU A 23 -17.45 24.94 -19.48
N TYR A 24 -17.08 23.69 -19.75
CA TYR A 24 -16.12 22.91 -19.00
C TYR A 24 -15.04 22.40 -19.94
N LEU A 25 -13.82 22.28 -19.44
CA LEU A 25 -12.81 21.41 -20.01
C LEU A 25 -13.20 19.96 -19.68
N ASN A 26 -13.50 19.16 -20.69
CA ASN A 26 -13.96 17.79 -20.53
C ASN A 26 -12.76 16.84 -20.62
N ILE A 27 -12.63 15.95 -19.64
CA ILE A 27 -11.54 14.99 -19.58
C ILE A 27 -12.06 13.57 -19.39
N ASP A 28 -11.40 12.60 -20.00
CA ASP A 28 -11.67 11.18 -19.81
C ASP A 28 -10.40 10.36 -20.05
N ILE A 29 -10.37 9.13 -19.54
CA ILE A 29 -9.27 8.19 -19.81
C ILE A 29 -9.48 7.44 -21.13
N ASN A 30 -10.74 7.27 -21.56
CA ASN A 30 -11.08 6.52 -22.75
C ASN A 30 -10.81 7.35 -24.02
N GLU A 31 -9.89 6.90 -24.86
CA GLU A 31 -9.55 7.51 -26.15
C GLU A 31 -10.74 7.67 -27.10
N LYS A 32 -11.83 6.90 -26.89
CA LYS A 32 -13.05 6.97 -27.70
C LYS A 32 -14.11 7.93 -27.15
N SER A 33 -13.84 8.57 -26.01
CA SER A 33 -14.73 9.59 -25.44
C SER A 33 -14.76 10.85 -26.30
N ILE A 34 -15.65 11.78 -25.94
CA ILE A 34 -15.73 13.11 -26.57
C ILE A 34 -14.94 14.17 -25.79
N ALA A 35 -13.98 13.73 -24.98
CA ALA A 35 -13.17 14.60 -24.14
C ALA A 35 -12.30 15.57 -24.96
N ASP A 36 -12.10 16.78 -24.42
CA ASP A 36 -11.12 17.73 -24.94
C ASP A 36 -9.68 17.26 -24.65
N ILE A 37 -9.48 16.54 -23.53
CA ILE A 37 -8.19 15.97 -23.14
C ILE A 37 -8.37 14.50 -22.71
N ILE A 38 -7.60 13.61 -23.34
CA ILE A 38 -7.46 12.23 -22.87
C ILE A 38 -6.41 12.17 -21.75
N ALA A 39 -6.85 11.92 -20.52
CA ALA A 39 -5.99 11.90 -19.34
C ALA A 39 -6.55 11.02 -18.22
N HIS A 40 -5.65 10.44 -17.43
CA HIS A 40 -6.00 9.73 -16.22
C HIS A 40 -6.36 10.72 -15.10
N ALA A 41 -7.51 10.54 -14.45
CA ALA A 41 -8.03 11.49 -13.46
C ALA A 41 -7.16 11.68 -12.21
N ILE A 42 -6.26 10.73 -11.91
CA ILE A 42 -5.29 10.79 -10.80
C ILE A 42 -4.01 11.59 -11.15
N CYS A 43 -3.71 11.83 -12.42
CA CYS A 43 -2.53 12.59 -12.84
C CYS A 43 -2.89 13.48 -14.02
N LEU A 44 -3.58 14.57 -13.72
CA LEU A 44 -4.07 15.53 -14.68
C LEU A 44 -2.90 16.34 -15.25
N PRO A 45 -2.83 16.51 -16.58
CA PRO A 45 -1.87 17.41 -17.23
C PRO A 45 -2.28 18.88 -17.07
N ILE A 46 -2.70 19.26 -15.86
CA ILE A 46 -3.26 20.56 -15.51
C ILE A 46 -2.39 21.17 -14.42
N LYS A 47 -2.11 22.47 -14.55
CA LYS A 47 -1.32 23.20 -13.56
C LYS A 47 -2.06 23.22 -12.22
N GLU A 48 -1.30 23.19 -11.13
CA GLU A 48 -1.86 23.46 -9.80
C GLU A 48 -2.58 24.81 -9.76
N GLU A 49 -3.57 24.92 -8.87
CA GLU A 49 -4.32 26.17 -8.64
C GLU A 49 -4.80 26.87 -9.92
N SER A 50 -5.43 26.13 -10.83
CA SER A 50 -5.91 26.65 -12.11
C SER A 50 -7.38 26.36 -12.43
N ILE A 51 -8.02 25.45 -11.68
CA ILE A 51 -9.40 25.02 -11.86
C ILE A 51 -10.29 25.66 -10.79
N VAL A 52 -11.44 26.21 -11.21
CA VAL A 52 -12.37 26.88 -10.28
C VAL A 52 -13.48 25.99 -9.78
N SER A 53 -13.91 25.05 -10.61
CA SER A 53 -14.84 24.01 -10.19
C SER A 53 -14.51 22.69 -10.87
N ILE A 54 -14.70 21.59 -10.14
CA ILE A 54 -14.62 20.24 -10.65
C ILE A 54 -16.01 19.62 -10.51
N LYS A 55 -16.49 18.98 -11.57
CA LYS A 55 -17.60 18.03 -11.48
C LYS A 55 -17.14 16.66 -11.94
N ALA A 56 -17.53 15.65 -11.17
CA ALA A 56 -17.23 14.26 -11.45
C ALA A 56 -18.48 13.42 -11.14
N TYR A 57 -19.07 12.84 -12.18
CA TYR A 57 -20.28 12.03 -12.07
C TYR A 57 -19.95 10.62 -12.53
N HIS A 58 -20.25 9.65 -11.69
CA HIS A 58 -19.98 8.24 -11.96
C HIS A 58 -18.50 7.94 -12.26
N VAL A 59 -17.61 8.50 -11.44
CA VAL A 59 -16.16 8.39 -11.62
C VAL A 59 -15.53 7.62 -10.47
N ILE A 60 -15.81 8.04 -9.23
CA ILE A 60 -15.09 7.57 -8.03
C ILE A 60 -15.30 6.08 -7.81
N GLU A 61 -16.47 5.54 -8.13
CA GLU A 61 -16.79 4.12 -7.97
C GLU A 61 -15.90 3.20 -8.81
N HIS A 62 -15.26 3.71 -9.87
CA HIS A 62 -14.34 2.95 -10.72
C HIS A 62 -12.91 2.86 -10.18
N PHE A 63 -12.66 3.48 -9.02
CA PHE A 63 -11.38 3.45 -8.33
C PHE A 63 -11.43 2.59 -7.07
N ASP A 64 -10.33 1.91 -6.77
CA ASP A 64 -10.12 1.21 -5.51
C ASP A 64 -9.97 2.23 -4.38
N TRP A 65 -10.19 1.84 -3.12
CA TRP A 65 -10.15 2.73 -1.97
C TRP A 65 -8.89 3.60 -1.85
N VAL A 66 -7.75 3.05 -2.25
CA VAL A 66 -6.45 3.74 -2.19
C VAL A 66 -6.33 4.76 -3.32
N ASP A 67 -6.75 4.39 -4.53
CA ASP A 67 -6.71 5.28 -5.69
C ASP A 67 -7.67 6.47 -5.54
N ILE A 68 -8.75 6.34 -4.75
CA ILE A 68 -9.64 7.46 -4.41
C ILE A 68 -8.89 8.58 -3.67
N HIS A 69 -7.93 8.24 -2.80
CA HIS A 69 -7.12 9.25 -2.09
C HIS A 69 -6.24 10.02 -3.06
N PHE A 70 -5.58 9.31 -3.98
CA PHE A 70 -4.77 9.93 -5.03
C PHE A 70 -5.63 10.78 -6.00
N LEU A 71 -6.81 10.28 -6.38
CA LEU A 71 -7.77 10.98 -7.23
C LEU A 71 -8.21 12.31 -6.63
N LEU A 72 -8.74 12.27 -5.41
CA LEU A 72 -9.23 13.47 -4.74
C LEU A 72 -8.09 14.42 -4.37
N ASN A 73 -6.90 13.91 -4.11
CA ASN A 73 -5.71 14.74 -3.90
C ASN A 73 -5.31 15.50 -5.17
N GLU A 74 -5.37 14.85 -6.32
CA GLU A 74 -5.07 15.48 -7.60
C GLU A 74 -6.07 16.59 -7.92
N TRP A 75 -7.34 16.37 -7.61
CA TRP A 75 -8.37 17.40 -7.72
C TRP A 75 -8.07 18.58 -6.79
N TYR A 76 -7.64 18.31 -5.56
CA TYR A 76 -7.22 19.35 -4.62
C TYR A 76 -6.03 20.17 -5.15
N ARG A 77 -5.06 19.51 -5.80
CA ARG A 77 -3.88 20.15 -6.39
C ARG A 77 -4.27 21.16 -7.47
N VAL A 78 -5.14 20.76 -8.40
CA VAL A 78 -5.52 21.61 -9.54
C VAL A 78 -6.52 22.71 -9.18
N LEU A 79 -7.27 22.57 -8.09
CA LEU A 79 -8.22 23.59 -7.63
C LEU A 79 -7.52 24.85 -7.12
N ILE A 80 -8.07 26.01 -7.48
CA ILE A 80 -7.77 27.28 -6.81
C ILE A 80 -8.28 27.25 -5.37
N ARG A 81 -7.78 28.18 -4.54
CA ARG A 81 -8.35 28.49 -3.22
C ARG A 81 -9.84 28.83 -3.35
N GLY A 82 -10.66 28.30 -2.46
CA GLY A 82 -12.12 28.43 -2.51
C GLY A 82 -12.80 27.64 -3.65
N GLY A 83 -12.04 26.97 -4.52
CA GLY A 83 -12.59 26.20 -5.64
C GLY A 83 -13.46 25.02 -5.19
N GLU A 84 -14.51 24.73 -5.93
CA GLU A 84 -15.54 23.76 -5.55
C GLU A 84 -15.39 22.41 -6.26
N VAL A 85 -15.78 21.33 -5.59
CA VAL A 85 -15.94 20.00 -6.20
C VAL A 85 -17.38 19.56 -6.01
N THR A 86 -17.99 19.05 -7.08
CA THR A 86 -19.27 18.35 -7.02
C THR A 86 -19.12 16.91 -7.47
N ILE A 87 -19.48 15.98 -6.59
CA ILE A 87 -19.37 14.54 -6.80
C ILE A 87 -20.78 13.96 -6.87
N GLU A 88 -21.03 13.08 -7.83
CA GLU A 88 -22.23 12.23 -7.84
C GLU A 88 -21.87 10.78 -8.16
N VAL A 89 -22.24 9.85 -7.27
CA VAL A 89 -21.86 8.41 -7.32
C VAL A 89 -23.04 7.55 -6.87
N PRO A 90 -23.06 6.24 -7.15
CA PRO A 90 -24.05 5.32 -6.57
C PRO A 90 -24.02 5.36 -5.03
N ASP A 91 -25.21 5.38 -4.39
CA ASP A 91 -25.32 5.33 -2.93
C ASP A 91 -25.43 3.86 -2.46
N ILE A 92 -24.31 3.28 -2.02
CA ILE A 92 -24.25 1.86 -1.66
C ILE A 92 -25.17 1.52 -0.48
N GLU A 93 -25.31 2.43 0.50
CA GLU A 93 -26.15 2.19 1.69
C GLU A 93 -27.61 2.09 1.30
N LYS A 94 -28.05 2.98 0.40
CA LYS A 94 -29.40 2.93 -0.13
C LYS A 94 -29.59 1.75 -1.07
N GLY A 95 -28.60 1.41 -1.90
CA GLY A 95 -28.62 0.22 -2.75
C GLY A 95 -28.83 -1.06 -1.96
N ILE A 96 -28.15 -1.23 -0.82
CA ILE A 96 -28.35 -2.37 0.09
C ILE A 96 -29.77 -2.38 0.67
N LYS A 97 -30.29 -1.21 1.07
CA LYS A 97 -31.68 -1.10 1.58
C LYS A 97 -32.69 -1.44 0.49
N GLU A 98 -32.46 -1.02 -0.74
CA GLU A 98 -33.31 -1.35 -1.89
C GLU A 98 -33.27 -2.82 -2.22
N LEU A 99 -32.09 -3.44 -2.26
CA LEU A 99 -31.90 -4.87 -2.52
C LEU A 99 -32.75 -5.72 -1.57
N LYS A 100 -32.73 -5.38 -0.27
CA LYS A 100 -33.55 -6.06 0.75
C LYS A 100 -35.06 -5.92 0.52
N ARG A 101 -35.51 -4.91 -0.22
CA ARG A 101 -36.93 -4.67 -0.53
C ARG A 101 -37.39 -5.33 -1.84
N LYS A 102 -36.47 -5.72 -2.72
CA LYS A 102 -36.81 -6.33 -4.02
C LYS A 102 -37.37 -7.75 -3.83
N LYS A 103 -38.46 -8.06 -4.51
CA LYS A 103 -39.22 -9.31 -4.32
C LYS A 103 -38.84 -10.40 -5.31
N THR A 104 -38.29 -10.03 -6.47
CA THR A 104 -37.91 -10.97 -7.52
C THR A 104 -36.39 -11.03 -7.68
N LEU A 105 -35.88 -12.20 -8.09
CA LEU A 105 -34.46 -12.36 -8.43
C LEU A 105 -34.00 -11.37 -9.50
N LYS A 106 -34.85 -11.11 -10.51
CA LYS A 106 -34.55 -10.16 -11.58
C LYS A 106 -34.31 -8.74 -11.06
N GLU A 107 -35.14 -8.28 -10.12
CA GLU A 107 -34.96 -6.97 -9.48
C GLU A 107 -33.75 -6.93 -8.56
N GLN A 108 -33.48 -8.03 -7.83
CA GLN A 108 -32.29 -8.16 -6.98
C GLN A 108 -31.00 -8.09 -7.82
N VAL A 109 -30.94 -8.82 -8.94
CA VAL A 109 -29.80 -8.77 -9.87
C VAL A 109 -29.59 -7.34 -10.40
N LYS A 110 -30.65 -6.63 -10.81
CA LYS A 110 -30.54 -5.23 -11.23
C LYS A 110 -29.98 -4.33 -10.12
N SER A 111 -30.42 -4.53 -8.88
CA SER A 111 -29.92 -3.77 -7.73
C SER A 111 -28.44 -4.09 -7.43
N ILE A 112 -28.01 -5.33 -7.64
CA ILE A 112 -26.60 -5.74 -7.51
C ILE A 112 -25.77 -5.11 -8.64
N GLN A 113 -26.22 -5.19 -9.89
CA GLN A 113 -25.55 -4.55 -11.04
C GLN A 113 -25.45 -3.04 -10.89
N TRP A 114 -26.46 -2.40 -10.28
CA TRP A 114 -26.37 -0.98 -9.95
C TRP A 114 -25.22 -0.67 -8.97
N MET A 115 -25.03 -1.53 -7.96
CA MET A 115 -24.01 -1.33 -6.93
C MET A 115 -22.60 -1.66 -7.42
N PHE A 116 -22.44 -2.74 -8.18
CA PHE A 116 -21.14 -3.27 -8.60
C PHE A 116 -20.77 -2.93 -10.06
N GLY A 117 -21.64 -2.19 -10.75
CA GLY A 117 -21.50 -1.91 -12.16
C GLY A 117 -21.97 -3.07 -13.04
N ILE A 118 -21.81 -2.89 -14.35
CA ILE A 118 -22.12 -3.92 -15.35
C ILE A 118 -20.86 -4.65 -15.77
N ASP A 119 -21.02 -5.89 -16.24
CA ASP A 119 -19.93 -6.78 -16.66
C ASP A 119 -19.35 -6.38 -18.03
N THR A 120 -18.95 -5.12 -18.17
CA THR A 120 -18.30 -4.54 -19.36
C THR A 120 -17.00 -3.89 -18.91
N PRO A 121 -15.84 -4.22 -19.52
CA PRO A 121 -14.56 -3.63 -19.15
C PRO A 121 -14.62 -2.10 -19.05
N GLY A 122 -14.28 -1.57 -17.88
CA GLY A 122 -14.31 -0.13 -17.58
C GLY A 122 -15.62 0.36 -16.94
N MET A 123 -16.68 -0.45 -16.96
CA MET A 123 -17.98 -0.12 -16.34
C MET A 123 -18.20 -0.83 -15.00
N GLN A 124 -17.26 -1.67 -14.57
CA GLN A 124 -17.31 -2.27 -13.24
C GLN A 124 -17.00 -1.22 -12.18
N HIS A 125 -17.74 -1.27 -11.07
CA HIS A 125 -17.41 -0.50 -9.87
C HIS A 125 -16.43 -1.31 -9.03
N LYS A 126 -15.35 -0.67 -8.62
CA LYS A 126 -14.31 -1.25 -7.77
C LYS A 126 -14.50 -0.90 -6.29
N SER A 127 -15.32 0.11 -5.99
CA SER A 127 -15.65 0.53 -4.64
C SER A 127 -17.14 0.80 -4.45
N GLY A 128 -17.65 0.50 -3.25
CA GLY A 128 -19.00 0.86 -2.83
C GLY A 128 -18.98 2.16 -2.04
N THR A 129 -19.55 3.23 -2.58
CA THR A 129 -19.45 4.57 -1.99
C THR A 129 -20.63 4.93 -1.09
N ALA A 130 -20.32 5.44 0.11
CA ALA A 130 -21.28 6.03 1.06
C ALA A 130 -20.85 7.45 1.43
N PHE A 131 -21.81 8.28 1.86
CA PHE A 131 -21.54 9.70 2.16
C PHE A 131 -20.44 9.86 3.22
N GLU A 132 -20.56 9.13 4.33
CA GLU A 132 -19.61 9.22 5.43
C GLU A 132 -18.20 8.79 5.05
N VAL A 133 -18.08 7.81 4.15
CA VAL A 133 -16.79 7.30 3.70
C VAL A 133 -16.07 8.34 2.82
N ILE A 134 -16.76 8.87 1.80
CA ILE A 134 -16.16 9.92 0.95
C ILE A 134 -15.91 11.20 1.77
N ARG A 135 -16.83 11.56 2.68
CA ARG A 135 -16.67 12.72 3.57
C ARG A 135 -15.41 12.62 4.41
N ASN A 136 -15.12 11.44 4.97
CA ASN A 136 -13.91 11.25 5.76
C ASN A 136 -12.64 11.46 4.92
N ILE A 137 -12.57 10.87 3.71
CA ILE A 137 -11.42 11.04 2.81
C ILE A 137 -11.25 12.52 2.41
N LEU A 138 -12.34 13.19 2.02
CA LEU A 138 -12.31 14.62 1.69
C LEU A 138 -11.79 15.46 2.87
N HIS A 139 -12.27 15.19 4.07
CA HIS A 139 -11.83 15.88 5.28
C HIS A 139 -10.34 15.65 5.57
N GLU A 140 -9.86 14.41 5.46
CA GLU A 140 -8.43 14.06 5.64
C GLU A 140 -7.53 14.75 4.61
N LEU A 141 -8.03 14.95 3.40
CA LEU A 141 -7.36 15.70 2.33
C LEU A 141 -7.45 17.23 2.49
N GLY A 142 -8.18 17.71 3.49
CA GLY A 142 -8.29 19.14 3.80
C GLY A 142 -9.39 19.89 3.06
N TYR A 143 -10.35 19.18 2.45
CA TYR A 143 -11.56 19.83 1.93
C TYR A 143 -12.48 20.30 3.07
N GLU A 144 -13.16 21.42 2.83
CA GLU A 144 -14.10 22.05 3.76
C GLU A 144 -15.53 22.08 3.19
N ASN A 145 -16.50 22.47 4.04
CA ASN A 145 -17.93 22.59 3.72
C ASN A 145 -18.52 21.38 2.98
N ILE A 146 -18.14 20.16 3.40
CA ILE A 146 -18.60 18.92 2.80
C ILE A 146 -20.09 18.71 3.11
N THR A 147 -20.94 18.81 2.09
CA THR A 147 -22.39 18.79 2.25
C THR A 147 -23.06 17.82 1.27
N ARG A 148 -24.06 17.08 1.75
CA ARG A 148 -24.91 16.24 0.90
C ARG A 148 -25.85 17.12 0.07
N LYS A 149 -26.05 16.79 -1.20
CA LYS A 149 -26.96 17.47 -2.14
C LYS A 149 -27.96 16.47 -2.72
N LYS A 150 -29.00 16.99 -3.36
CA LYS A 150 -29.96 16.16 -4.11
C LYS A 150 -29.30 15.62 -5.39
N PRO A 151 -29.29 14.30 -5.63
CA PRO A 151 -28.82 13.71 -6.89
C PRO A 151 -29.53 14.29 -8.11
N LYS A 152 -28.81 14.39 -9.23
CA LYS A 152 -29.32 14.95 -10.50
C LYS A 152 -29.11 14.02 -11.69
N THR A 153 -28.08 13.15 -11.67
CA THR A 153 -27.73 12.25 -12.78
C THR A 153 -28.28 10.84 -12.58
N HIS A 154 -28.54 10.46 -11.33
CA HIS A 154 -29.17 9.17 -11.01
C HIS A 154 -30.69 9.21 -11.22
N LEU A 155 -31.13 8.90 -12.44
CA LEU A 155 -32.56 8.87 -12.82
C LEU A 155 -33.27 7.55 -12.49
N TYR A 156 -32.52 6.45 -12.38
CA TYR A 156 -33.06 5.08 -12.33
C TYR A 156 -32.62 4.28 -11.10
N GLY A 157 -31.86 4.89 -10.20
CA GLY A 157 -31.35 4.25 -8.99
C GLY A 157 -30.97 5.27 -7.94
N GLU A 158 -30.60 4.77 -6.76
CA GLU A 158 -30.27 5.63 -5.63
C GLU A 158 -28.87 6.23 -5.78
N GLY A 159 -28.84 7.55 -5.96
CA GLY A 159 -27.64 8.35 -6.06
C GLY A 159 -27.23 9.02 -4.76
N LEU A 160 -25.93 9.28 -4.66
CA LEU A 160 -25.30 10.10 -3.66
C LEU A 160 -24.64 11.29 -4.36
N ARG A 161 -25.13 12.51 -4.10
CA ARG A 161 -24.48 13.75 -4.54
C ARG A 161 -23.95 14.52 -3.34
N MET A 162 -22.76 15.08 -3.47
CA MET A 162 -22.17 15.97 -2.47
C MET A 162 -21.36 17.09 -3.11
N SER A 163 -21.10 18.13 -2.35
CA SER A 163 -20.16 19.19 -2.71
C SER A 163 -19.24 19.54 -1.54
N CYS A 164 -18.05 20.03 -1.86
CA CYS A 164 -17.06 20.54 -0.91
C CYS A 164 -16.20 21.60 -1.62
N ASN A 165 -15.38 22.32 -0.86
CA ASN A 165 -14.44 23.27 -1.44
C ASN A 165 -13.04 23.13 -0.85
N LYS A 166 -12.04 23.58 -1.61
CA LYS A 166 -10.70 23.83 -1.11
C LYS A 166 -10.73 25.07 -0.19
N PRO A 167 -10.02 25.08 0.95
CA PRO A 167 -10.03 26.22 1.87
C PRO A 167 -9.59 27.53 1.20
N GLU A 168 -9.92 28.67 1.82
CA GLU A 168 -9.44 30.00 1.38
C GLU A 168 -8.29 30.55 2.26
N GLY A 169 -8.21 30.16 3.54
CA GLY A 169 -7.32 30.75 4.56
C GLY A 169 -5.99 30.03 4.82
N GLU A 170 -5.36 30.34 5.96
CA GLU A 170 -4.03 29.81 6.39
C GLU A 170 -3.96 28.28 6.54
N SER A 171 -5.10 27.58 6.60
CA SER A 171 -5.16 26.11 6.57
C SER A 171 -4.51 25.52 5.31
N LEU A 172 -4.38 26.31 4.23
CA LEU A 172 -3.94 25.85 2.92
C LEU A 172 -2.43 25.56 2.81
N GLU A 173 -1.56 26.31 3.50
CA GLU A 173 -0.10 26.10 3.42
C GLU A 173 0.28 24.72 3.97
N LYS A 174 -0.40 24.25 5.01
CA LYS A 174 -0.14 22.95 5.69
C LYS A 174 -0.73 21.74 4.97
N ILE A 175 -1.75 21.93 4.13
CA ILE A 175 -2.36 20.86 3.30
C ILE A 175 -1.54 20.63 2.03
N THR A 176 -0.82 21.65 1.56
CA THR A 176 0.01 21.61 0.35
C THR A 176 1.09 20.53 0.45
N SER A 177 1.81 20.39 1.58
CA SER A 177 2.86 19.36 1.72
C SER A 177 2.33 17.94 1.59
N LYS A 178 1.16 17.65 2.18
CA LYS A 178 0.51 16.34 2.06
C LYS A 178 0.16 16.04 0.61
N SER A 179 -0.37 17.04 -0.09
CA SER A 179 -0.78 16.90 -1.49
C SER A 179 0.39 16.78 -2.46
N SER A 180 1.42 17.61 -2.29
CA SER A 180 2.66 17.57 -3.05
C SER A 180 3.36 16.22 -2.89
N TYR A 181 3.49 15.74 -1.66
CA TYR A 181 4.10 14.45 -1.39
C TYR A 181 3.30 13.30 -1.99
N ARG A 182 1.97 13.26 -1.79
CA ARG A 182 1.11 12.22 -2.36
C ARG A 182 1.21 12.16 -3.89
N THR A 183 1.28 13.32 -4.55
CA THR A 183 1.45 13.41 -6.02
C THR A 183 2.78 12.81 -6.48
N ARG A 184 3.88 13.11 -5.78
CA ARG A 184 5.21 12.56 -6.08
C ARG A 184 5.25 11.04 -5.88
N VAL A 185 4.67 10.56 -4.79
CA VAL A 185 4.52 9.13 -4.49
C VAL A 185 3.71 8.43 -5.57
N TYR A 186 2.58 9.00 -6.01
CA TYR A 186 1.78 8.43 -7.09
C TYR A 186 2.59 8.26 -8.38
N LYS A 187 3.35 9.28 -8.78
CA LYS A 187 4.19 9.20 -9.99
C LYS A 187 5.19 8.05 -9.90
N TYR A 188 5.85 7.89 -8.76
CA TYR A 188 6.76 6.75 -8.51
C TYR A 188 6.03 5.40 -8.55
N LEU A 189 4.82 5.33 -8.00
CA LEU A 189 4.02 4.11 -7.91
C LEU A 189 3.21 3.78 -9.17
N SER A 190 3.03 4.72 -10.09
CA SER A 190 2.04 4.64 -11.16
C SER A 190 2.18 3.39 -12.04
N ALA A 191 3.41 2.87 -12.19
CA ALA A 191 3.73 1.64 -12.90
C ALA A 191 3.59 0.33 -12.08
N ASN A 192 3.26 0.40 -10.79
CA ASN A 192 3.25 -0.73 -9.86
C ASN A 192 1.81 -1.23 -9.57
N PRO A 193 1.63 -2.52 -9.21
CA PRO A 193 0.30 -3.09 -8.95
C PRO A 193 -0.42 -2.47 -7.74
N SER A 194 -1.74 -2.68 -7.65
CA SER A 194 -2.61 -2.05 -6.64
C SER A 194 -2.32 -2.51 -5.20
N THR A 195 -1.77 -3.70 -5.01
CA THR A 195 -1.45 -4.25 -3.68
C THR A 195 -0.32 -3.47 -3.02
N GLU A 196 0.71 -3.12 -3.79
CA GLU A 196 1.84 -2.31 -3.35
C GLU A 196 1.42 -0.89 -3.00
N LYS A 197 0.52 -0.29 -3.79
CA LYS A 197 -0.06 1.03 -3.51
C LYS A 197 -0.85 1.02 -2.20
N THR A 198 -1.66 -0.02 -1.97
CA THR A 198 -2.48 -0.16 -0.76
C THR A 198 -1.64 -0.26 0.50
N LEU A 199 -0.61 -1.10 0.48
CA LEU A 199 0.28 -1.29 1.62
C LEU A 199 1.10 -0.03 1.91
N LEU A 200 1.48 0.72 0.88
CA LEU A 200 2.14 2.00 1.08
C LEU A 200 1.22 3.02 1.75
N GLU A 201 -0.01 3.19 1.26
CA GLU A 201 -0.98 4.13 1.86
C GLU A 201 -1.22 3.78 3.34
N LEU A 202 -1.53 2.52 3.62
CA LEU A 202 -1.90 2.07 4.97
C LEU A 202 -0.74 2.11 5.97
N ASN A 203 0.44 1.64 5.59
CA ASN A 203 1.54 1.41 6.55
C ASN A 203 2.57 2.54 6.60
N HIS A 204 2.68 3.35 5.55
CA HIS A 204 3.74 4.35 5.44
C HIS A 204 3.20 5.78 5.32
N LEU A 205 2.18 5.99 4.50
CA LEU A 205 1.67 7.34 4.27
C LEU A 205 0.86 7.88 5.46
N ASN A 206 0.07 7.04 6.14
CA ASN A 206 -0.65 7.47 7.36
C ASN A 206 0.26 8.09 8.43
N LYS A 207 1.41 7.46 8.73
CA LYS A 207 2.36 7.99 9.72
C LYS A 207 2.96 9.33 9.28
N ILE A 208 3.21 9.49 7.98
CA ILE A 208 3.70 10.75 7.41
C ILE A 208 2.61 11.82 7.49
N TYR A 209 1.35 11.47 7.23
CA TYR A 209 0.22 12.39 7.31
C TYR A 209 -0.18 12.76 8.74
N GLU A 210 0.04 11.88 9.72
CA GLU A 210 -0.03 12.23 11.13
C GLU A 210 1.05 13.24 11.51
N MET A 211 2.30 13.02 11.08
CA MET A 211 3.40 13.96 11.30
C MET A 211 3.15 15.31 10.62
N LEU A 212 2.77 15.33 9.35
CA LEU A 212 2.42 16.55 8.60
C LEU A 212 1.10 17.16 9.10
N GLY A 213 0.26 16.38 9.76
CA GLY A 213 -1.08 16.75 10.23
C GLY A 213 -1.15 17.22 11.67
N SER A 214 -0.03 17.29 12.40
CA SER A 214 -0.02 17.94 13.72
C SER A 214 -0.19 19.46 13.53
N LEU A 215 -1.45 19.88 13.42
CA LEU A 215 -1.92 21.19 12.94
C LEU A 215 -1.39 22.40 13.74
N ASP A 216 -0.91 22.19 14.97
CA ASP A 216 -0.61 23.27 15.93
C ASP A 216 0.82 23.26 16.52
N LYS A 217 1.73 22.40 16.03
CA LYS A 217 3.10 22.32 16.57
C LYS A 217 4.15 22.39 15.48
N ILE A 218 5.18 23.20 15.71
CA ILE A 218 6.45 23.11 14.98
C ILE A 218 6.89 21.64 15.09
N ILE A 219 6.96 20.94 13.95
CA ILE A 219 7.41 19.55 13.92
C ILE A 219 8.86 19.54 14.36
N GLU A 220 9.16 18.96 15.51
CA GLU A 220 10.52 18.89 16.03
C GLU A 220 11.44 18.23 14.99
N GLU A 221 12.63 18.80 14.78
CA GLU A 221 13.62 18.26 13.83
C GLU A 221 13.88 16.77 14.06
N LYS A 222 13.85 16.33 15.33
CA LYS A 222 13.97 14.93 15.72
C LYS A 222 12.86 14.06 15.12
N GLN A 223 11.61 14.51 15.14
CA GLN A 223 10.46 13.78 14.59
C GLN A 223 10.50 13.73 13.06
N GLN A 224 10.97 14.80 12.41
CA GLN A 224 11.19 14.83 10.96
C GLN A 224 12.23 13.78 10.56
N ILE A 225 13.40 13.79 11.22
CA ILE A 225 14.48 12.83 10.98
C ILE A 225 13.97 11.40 11.23
N ASP A 226 13.28 11.16 12.34
CA ASP A 226 12.76 9.83 12.67
C ASP A 226 11.86 9.25 11.57
N THR A 227 10.96 10.09 11.03
CA THR A 227 10.04 9.73 9.95
C THR A 227 10.77 9.50 8.63
N ILE A 228 11.73 10.37 8.27
CA ILE A 228 12.58 10.19 7.10
C ILE A 228 13.33 8.85 7.19
N LEU A 229 13.89 8.51 8.35
CA LEU A 229 14.64 7.28 8.55
C LEU A 229 13.75 6.03 8.48
N ASP A 230 12.55 6.06 9.05
CA ASP A 230 11.61 4.94 8.93
C ASP A 230 11.21 4.71 7.47
N LEU A 231 10.94 5.79 6.73
CA LEU A 231 10.63 5.72 5.31
C LEU A 231 11.84 5.28 4.49
N THR A 232 13.06 5.66 4.88
CA THR A 232 14.32 5.23 4.23
C THR A 232 14.47 3.72 4.30
N ILE A 233 14.12 3.10 5.44
CA ILE A 233 14.17 1.65 5.61
C ILE A 233 13.20 0.96 4.64
N ALA A 234 12.00 1.52 4.47
CA ALA A 234 11.01 1.00 3.53
C ALA A 234 11.44 1.18 2.07
N ASN A 235 11.81 2.42 1.68
CA ASN A 235 12.27 2.80 0.36
C ASN A 235 12.94 4.20 0.37
N PRO A 236 14.26 4.31 0.10
CA PRO A 236 14.98 5.59 0.09
C PRO A 236 14.44 6.63 -0.90
N THR A 237 13.90 6.21 -2.05
CA THR A 237 13.34 7.14 -3.05
C THR A 237 12.13 7.87 -2.49
N LEU A 238 11.26 7.16 -1.75
CA LEU A 238 10.13 7.82 -1.09
C LEU A 238 10.57 8.81 -0.02
N ALA A 239 11.66 8.49 0.70
CA ALA A 239 12.23 9.39 1.68
C ALA A 239 12.89 10.63 1.05
N LEU A 240 13.47 10.51 -0.16
CA LEU A 240 13.94 11.65 -0.95
C LEU A 240 12.79 12.57 -1.35
N GLU A 241 11.70 12.02 -1.87
CA GLU A 241 10.52 12.82 -2.24
C GLU A 241 9.92 13.54 -1.03
N LEU A 242 9.89 12.90 0.15
CA LEU A 242 9.45 13.56 1.38
C LEU A 242 10.41 14.69 1.76
N LEU A 243 11.72 14.45 1.72
CA LEU A 243 12.72 15.44 2.06
C LEU A 243 12.67 16.67 1.14
N ASP A 244 12.46 16.45 -0.15
CA ASP A 244 12.34 17.53 -1.13
C ASP A 244 11.09 18.38 -0.84
N VAL A 245 9.94 17.77 -0.54
CA VAL A 245 8.74 18.52 -0.10
C VAL A 245 9.00 19.31 1.19
N LEU A 246 9.62 18.70 2.21
CA LEU A 246 9.93 19.39 3.46
C LEU A 246 10.92 20.55 3.27
N THR A 247 11.78 20.48 2.26
CA THR A 247 12.76 21.53 1.94
C THR A 247 12.13 22.65 1.11
N GLU A 248 11.29 22.31 0.12
CA GLU A 248 10.57 23.27 -0.73
C GLU A 248 9.61 24.15 0.06
N GLU A 249 9.07 23.63 1.16
CA GLU A 249 8.12 24.33 2.04
C GLU A 249 8.76 24.89 3.32
N ASP A 250 10.09 24.96 3.39
CA ASP A 250 10.84 25.51 4.53
C ASP A 250 10.51 24.85 5.91
N ILE A 251 10.01 23.61 5.90
CA ILE A 251 9.66 22.84 7.11
C ILE A 251 10.92 22.29 7.81
N THR A 252 11.98 22.03 7.04
CA THR A 252 13.25 21.48 7.53
C THR A 252 14.43 22.43 7.25
N THR A 253 15.48 22.38 8.08
CA THR A 253 16.63 23.28 7.91
C THR A 253 17.52 22.86 6.73
N SER A 254 18.21 23.82 6.10
CA SER A 254 19.15 23.55 5.01
C SER A 254 20.27 22.57 5.39
N VAL A 255 20.70 22.60 6.66
CA VAL A 255 21.74 21.69 7.19
C VAL A 255 21.19 20.27 7.31
N THR A 256 19.99 20.11 7.88
CA THR A 256 19.31 18.80 8.04
C THR A 256 19.00 18.20 6.68
N SER A 257 18.48 19.02 5.76
CA SER A 257 18.18 18.64 4.39
C SER A 257 19.41 18.10 3.66
N LYS A 258 20.53 18.84 3.69
CA LYS A 258 21.78 18.40 3.05
C LYS A 258 22.28 17.05 3.58
N LYS A 259 22.32 16.88 4.91
CA LYS A 259 22.78 15.63 5.55
C LYS A 259 21.91 14.43 5.17
N CYS A 260 20.58 14.59 5.19
CA CYS A 260 19.66 13.53 4.80
C CYS A 260 19.78 13.22 3.30
N LYS A 261 19.90 14.24 2.45
CA LYS A 261 19.99 14.10 0.99
C LYS A 261 21.21 13.31 0.56
N ASP A 262 22.38 13.56 1.17
CA ASP A 262 23.61 12.83 0.88
C ASP A 262 23.48 11.33 1.24
N LEU A 263 22.93 11.02 2.43
CA LEU A 263 22.65 9.65 2.86
C LEU A 263 21.68 8.96 1.90
N LEU A 264 20.54 9.59 1.63
CA LEU A 264 19.48 9.01 0.84
C LEU A 264 19.89 8.74 -0.60
N LYS A 265 20.61 9.66 -1.25
CA LYS A 265 21.15 9.46 -2.60
C LYS A 265 22.13 8.29 -2.67
N TYR A 266 22.96 8.11 -1.64
CA TYR A 266 23.84 6.96 -1.55
C TYR A 266 23.04 5.65 -1.43
N LEU A 267 22.02 5.62 -0.56
CA LEU A 267 21.20 4.43 -0.34
C LEU A 267 20.35 4.06 -1.56
N GLU A 268 19.83 5.05 -2.28
CA GLU A 268 19.16 4.85 -3.56
C GLU A 268 20.10 4.23 -4.61
N LYS A 269 21.33 4.78 -4.74
CA LYS A 269 22.35 4.28 -5.66
C LYS A 269 22.67 2.79 -5.45
N ILE A 270 22.68 2.33 -4.20
CA ILE A 270 22.95 0.91 -3.87
C ILE A 270 21.69 0.04 -3.82
N SER A 271 20.51 0.58 -4.16
CA SER A 271 19.22 -0.11 -4.07
C SER A 271 18.95 -0.69 -2.68
N PHE A 272 19.16 0.12 -1.63
CA PHE A 272 19.16 -0.28 -0.23
C PHE A 272 18.00 -1.20 0.19
N GLN A 273 16.76 -0.89 -0.18
CA GLN A 273 15.56 -1.68 0.13
C GLN A 273 15.65 -3.11 -0.41
N LYS A 274 16.26 -3.29 -1.60
CA LYS A 274 16.51 -4.60 -2.20
C LYS A 274 17.65 -5.35 -1.50
N LYS A 275 18.61 -4.64 -0.90
CA LYS A 275 19.71 -5.25 -0.13
C LYS A 275 19.28 -5.65 1.29
N ILE A 276 18.44 -4.84 1.95
CA ILE A 276 17.99 -5.09 3.32
C ILE A 276 17.25 -6.42 3.41
N ILE A 277 16.41 -6.77 2.43
CA ILE A 277 15.71 -8.06 2.47
C ILE A 277 16.68 -9.24 2.44
N THR A 278 17.77 -9.14 1.68
CA THR A 278 18.82 -10.16 1.67
C THR A 278 19.53 -10.23 3.03
N LEU A 279 19.74 -9.09 3.68
CA LEU A 279 20.28 -9.03 5.05
C LEU A 279 19.32 -9.68 6.06
N TRP A 280 18.02 -9.37 5.97
CA TRP A 280 16.97 -9.99 6.80
C TRP A 280 16.95 -11.51 6.62
N LYS A 281 17.02 -12.00 5.38
CA LYS A 281 17.03 -13.43 5.07
C LYS A 281 18.22 -14.16 5.69
N LYS A 282 19.42 -13.56 5.63
CA LYS A 282 20.67 -14.10 6.20
C LYS A 282 20.72 -14.01 7.73
N ARG A 283 19.95 -13.12 8.36
CA ARG A 283 19.92 -12.95 9.82
C ARG A 283 19.49 -14.24 10.53
N ARG A 284 20.17 -14.59 11.62
CA ARG A 284 19.68 -15.62 12.54
C ARG A 284 18.43 -15.11 13.25
N LYS A 285 17.35 -15.88 13.17
CA LYS A 285 16.04 -15.57 13.74
C LYS A 285 15.60 -16.70 14.67
N THR A 286 14.90 -16.34 15.74
CA THR A 286 14.28 -17.26 16.70
C THR A 286 12.90 -17.68 16.18
N PRO A 287 12.57 -18.98 16.10
CA PRO A 287 11.24 -19.43 15.71
C PRO A 287 10.15 -18.91 16.65
N GLY A 288 9.00 -18.49 16.11
CA GLY A 288 7.84 -18.02 16.88
C GLY A 288 7.98 -16.60 17.43
N LYS A 289 8.96 -15.85 16.92
CA LYS A 289 9.37 -14.53 17.42
C LYS A 289 9.55 -13.51 16.29
N PHE A 290 8.79 -13.67 15.20
CA PHE A 290 8.93 -12.80 14.02
C PHE A 290 8.82 -11.32 14.36
N ASN A 291 7.80 -10.91 15.12
CA ASN A 291 7.56 -9.50 15.42
C ASN A 291 8.68 -8.89 16.27
N GLU A 292 9.17 -9.60 17.30
CA GLU A 292 10.27 -9.10 18.13
C GLU A 292 11.59 -9.02 17.35
N GLU A 293 11.90 -10.03 16.53
CA GLU A 293 13.10 -10.05 15.69
C GLU A 293 13.05 -8.97 14.59
N PHE A 294 11.88 -8.76 13.98
CA PHE A 294 11.69 -7.72 12.97
C PHE A 294 11.85 -6.34 13.57
N HIS A 295 11.21 -6.07 14.71
CA HIS A 295 11.36 -4.80 15.42
C HIS A 295 12.83 -4.53 15.78
N ARG A 296 13.53 -5.52 16.34
CA ARG A 296 14.96 -5.40 16.68
C ARG A 296 15.80 -5.08 15.45
N PHE A 297 15.56 -5.76 14.34
CA PHE A 297 16.26 -5.53 13.08
C PHE A 297 16.05 -4.11 12.54
N ILE A 298 14.82 -3.60 12.56
CA ILE A 298 14.50 -2.22 12.17
C ILE A 298 15.27 -1.22 13.04
N GLN A 299 15.27 -1.42 14.37
CA GLN A 299 15.98 -0.53 15.30
C GLN A 299 17.50 -0.52 15.06
N GLU A 300 18.11 -1.68 14.83
CA GLU A 300 19.54 -1.78 14.50
C GLU A 300 19.91 -1.01 13.22
N ILE A 301 19.07 -1.11 12.18
CA ILE A 301 19.26 -0.35 10.94
C ILE A 301 19.07 1.14 11.19
N LYS A 302 18.03 1.53 11.93
CA LYS A 302 17.73 2.93 12.25
C LYS A 302 18.87 3.60 13.02
N ILE A 303 19.49 2.90 13.98
CA ILE A 303 20.68 3.38 14.70
C ILE A 303 21.85 3.64 13.72
N LYS A 304 22.09 2.72 12.77
CA LYS A 304 23.14 2.89 11.74
C LYS A 304 22.85 4.09 10.85
N LEU A 305 21.61 4.24 10.36
CA LEU A 305 21.18 5.38 9.57
C LEU A 305 21.38 6.70 10.33
N PHE A 306 20.90 6.77 11.57
CA PHE A 306 21.02 7.95 12.42
C PHE A 306 22.49 8.32 12.69
N SER A 307 23.35 7.33 12.96
CA SER A 307 24.79 7.57 13.12
C SER A 307 25.43 8.12 11.83
N SER A 308 24.89 7.75 10.67
CA SER A 308 25.41 8.15 9.36
C SER A 308 25.11 9.62 9.02
N LEU A 309 24.06 10.20 9.63
CA LEU A 309 23.73 11.62 9.49
C LEU A 309 24.75 12.56 10.15
N ARG A 310 25.63 12.05 11.04
CA ARG A 310 26.59 12.88 11.77
C ARG A 310 27.86 13.21 10.97
N ASN A 311 28.26 12.35 10.02
CA ASN A 311 29.48 12.53 9.22
C ASN A 311 29.36 11.81 7.87
N SER A 312 29.64 12.48 6.74
CA SER A 312 29.57 11.87 5.39
C SER A 312 30.47 10.64 5.23
N ASN A 313 31.68 10.65 5.83
CA ASN A 313 32.59 9.50 5.79
C ASN A 313 32.04 8.26 6.51
N SER A 314 31.00 8.41 7.33
CA SER A 314 30.36 7.28 8.02
C SER A 314 29.32 6.55 7.16
N ILE A 315 28.81 7.15 6.07
CA ILE A 315 27.81 6.54 5.19
C ILE A 315 28.40 5.29 4.51
N GLU A 316 29.50 5.45 3.77
CA GLU A 316 30.15 4.33 3.08
C GLU A 316 30.67 3.28 4.06
N LYS A 317 31.27 3.73 5.18
CA LYS A 317 31.72 2.82 6.23
C LYS A 317 30.59 1.95 6.76
N ASN A 318 29.40 2.52 6.94
CA ASN A 318 28.26 1.82 7.52
C ASN A 318 27.51 0.94 6.52
N PHE A 319 27.56 1.21 5.21
CA PHE A 319 26.68 0.56 4.23
C PHE A 319 27.38 -0.06 3.01
N SER A 320 28.68 0.16 2.80
CA SER A 320 29.42 -0.43 1.67
C SER A 320 29.35 -1.96 1.58
N TYR A 321 29.17 -2.65 2.71
CA TYR A 321 28.98 -4.10 2.74
C TYR A 321 27.68 -4.55 2.05
N LEU A 322 26.65 -3.70 2.00
CA LEU A 322 25.38 -4.02 1.34
C LEU A 322 25.52 -4.11 -0.17
N SER A 323 26.46 -3.36 -0.76
CA SER A 323 26.74 -3.41 -2.20
C SER A 323 27.17 -4.81 -2.67
N LYS A 324 27.69 -5.65 -1.77
CA LYS A 324 28.10 -7.04 -2.05
C LYS A 324 26.96 -8.05 -1.94
N LEU A 325 25.80 -7.65 -1.40
CA LEU A 325 24.65 -8.54 -1.29
C LEU A 325 23.91 -8.60 -2.62
N GLU A 326 23.30 -9.73 -2.93
CA GLU A 326 22.36 -9.84 -4.04
C GLU A 326 21.10 -9.01 -3.76
N ASP A 327 20.49 -8.51 -4.83
CA ASP A 327 19.21 -7.81 -4.77
C ASP A 327 18.09 -8.81 -4.50
N GLY A 328 17.27 -8.54 -3.50
CA GLY A 328 15.98 -9.19 -3.37
C GLY A 328 14.93 -8.55 -4.27
N ASN A 329 13.91 -9.33 -4.58
CA ASN A 329 12.76 -8.88 -5.37
C ASN A 329 11.68 -8.28 -4.45
N LEU A 330 11.92 -7.07 -3.94
CA LEU A 330 10.94 -6.30 -3.17
C LEU A 330 10.93 -4.83 -3.63
N LEU A 331 9.73 -4.29 -3.86
CA LEU A 331 9.54 -2.87 -4.09
C LEU A 331 9.66 -2.05 -2.79
N PHE A 332 9.14 -2.60 -1.70
CA PHE A 332 9.17 -2.03 -0.35
C PHE A 332 9.67 -3.05 0.66
N PHE A 333 10.52 -2.63 1.59
CA PHE A 333 10.86 -3.43 2.74
C PHE A 333 9.82 -3.24 3.85
N ASP A 334 8.78 -4.09 3.84
CA ASP A 334 7.73 -4.11 4.86
C ASP A 334 7.44 -5.53 5.36
N LYS A 335 6.97 -5.63 6.61
CA LYS A 335 6.65 -6.91 7.26
C LYS A 335 5.64 -7.74 6.46
N TYR A 336 4.66 -7.09 5.82
CA TYR A 336 3.62 -7.78 5.06
C TYR A 336 4.23 -8.53 3.88
N PHE A 337 5.09 -7.87 3.10
CA PHE A 337 5.74 -8.51 1.95
C PHE A 337 6.65 -9.65 2.37
N ILE A 338 7.34 -9.53 3.52
CA ILE A 338 8.16 -10.62 4.06
C ILE A 338 7.30 -11.84 4.40
N LEU A 339 6.19 -11.63 5.10
CA LEU A 339 5.26 -12.71 5.47
C LEU A 339 4.57 -13.31 4.23
N HIS A 340 4.18 -12.48 3.27
CA HIS A 340 3.60 -12.92 2.00
C HIS A 340 4.59 -13.78 1.21
N ASN A 341 5.85 -13.35 1.07
CA ASN A 341 6.89 -14.15 0.40
C ASN A 341 7.17 -15.47 1.13
N ALA A 342 7.15 -15.47 2.48
CA ALA A 342 7.26 -16.71 3.25
C ALA A 342 6.10 -17.66 2.91
N MET A 343 4.85 -17.17 2.91
CA MET A 343 3.67 -17.95 2.57
C MET A 343 3.70 -18.49 1.13
N VAL A 344 4.11 -17.67 0.15
CA VAL A 344 4.23 -18.09 -1.25
C VAL A 344 5.25 -19.21 -1.39
N ASN A 345 6.43 -19.07 -0.78
CA ASN A 345 7.45 -20.12 -0.79
C ASN A 345 6.97 -21.39 -0.06
N PHE A 346 6.28 -21.25 1.07
CA PHE A 346 5.69 -22.39 1.76
C PHE A 346 4.73 -23.16 0.84
N ASN A 347 3.74 -22.49 0.25
CA ASN A 347 2.76 -23.11 -0.63
C ASN A 347 3.40 -23.73 -1.89
N LEU A 348 4.41 -23.07 -2.46
CA LEU A 348 5.18 -23.62 -3.58
C LEU A 348 5.99 -24.86 -3.17
N GLY A 349 6.56 -24.85 -1.97
CA GLY A 349 7.23 -26.00 -1.36
C GLY A 349 6.29 -27.19 -1.17
N LEU A 350 5.06 -26.96 -0.71
CA LEU A 350 4.04 -28.02 -0.59
C LEU A 350 3.67 -28.60 -1.96
N ARG A 351 3.53 -27.75 -2.98
CA ARG A 351 3.28 -28.20 -4.36
C ARG A 351 4.41 -29.12 -4.85
N TYR A 352 5.66 -28.76 -4.62
CA TYR A 352 6.79 -29.62 -5.01
C TYR A 352 6.83 -30.90 -4.21
N PHE A 353 6.51 -30.86 -2.91
CA PHE A 353 6.41 -32.07 -2.09
C PHE A 353 5.34 -33.00 -2.67
N TYR A 354 4.13 -32.51 -2.89
CA TYR A 354 3.03 -33.30 -3.45
C TYR A 354 3.35 -33.93 -4.82
N ARG A 355 4.20 -33.27 -5.63
CA ARG A 355 4.67 -33.78 -6.93
C ARG A 355 5.91 -34.68 -6.84
N GLU A 356 6.33 -35.04 -5.63
CA GLU A 356 7.52 -35.84 -5.35
C GLU A 356 8.84 -35.18 -5.83
N GLU A 357 8.83 -33.86 -6.06
CA GLU A 357 10.00 -33.07 -6.42
C GLU A 357 10.80 -32.68 -5.15
N TYR A 358 11.21 -33.67 -4.35
CA TYR A 358 11.65 -33.49 -2.95
C TYR A 358 12.81 -32.50 -2.75
N THR A 359 13.79 -32.46 -3.66
CA THR A 359 14.91 -31.49 -3.56
C THR A 359 14.43 -30.06 -3.75
N LYS A 360 13.51 -29.83 -4.70
CA LYS A 360 12.92 -28.50 -4.88
C LYS A 360 12.06 -28.13 -3.68
N ALA A 361 11.25 -29.07 -3.18
CA ALA A 361 10.43 -28.87 -1.99
C ALA A 361 11.29 -28.43 -0.78
N LEU A 362 12.37 -29.16 -0.48
CA LEU A 362 13.26 -28.86 0.64
C LEU A 362 13.88 -27.46 0.50
N ASN A 363 14.44 -27.15 -0.67
CA ASN A 363 15.07 -25.85 -0.92
C ASN A 363 14.05 -24.70 -0.82
N THR A 364 12.85 -24.86 -1.35
CA THR A 364 11.79 -23.83 -1.29
C THR A 364 11.23 -23.65 0.12
N LEU A 365 11.06 -24.73 0.89
CA LEU A 365 10.64 -24.64 2.29
C LEU A 365 11.71 -23.99 3.18
N GLN A 366 12.99 -24.30 2.95
CA GLN A 366 14.11 -23.60 3.61
C GLN A 366 14.14 -22.12 3.23
N GLU A 367 13.82 -21.78 1.99
CA GLU A 367 13.69 -20.40 1.54
C GLU A 367 12.55 -19.68 2.27
N SER A 368 11.40 -20.34 2.49
CA SER A 368 10.33 -19.81 3.37
C SER A 368 10.86 -19.47 4.77
N LEU A 369 11.66 -20.34 5.39
CA LEU A 369 12.24 -20.11 6.73
C LEU A 369 13.25 -18.95 6.77
N ARG A 370 13.85 -18.57 5.63
CA ARG A 370 14.71 -17.39 5.56
C ARG A 370 13.89 -16.11 5.71
N TYR A 371 12.65 -16.08 5.22
CA TYR A 371 11.74 -14.94 5.41
C TYR A 371 11.10 -14.93 6.80
N CYS A 372 10.47 -16.03 7.21
CA CYS A 372 9.74 -16.13 8.48
C CYS A 372 9.85 -17.53 9.08
N LYS A 373 10.06 -17.60 10.39
CA LYS A 373 10.34 -18.84 11.14
C LYS A 373 9.20 -19.29 12.04
N ASP A 374 8.02 -18.72 11.90
CA ASP A 374 6.91 -18.92 12.84
C ASP A 374 5.93 -20.01 12.38
N ASN A 375 5.95 -20.38 11.10
CA ASN A 375 5.05 -21.40 10.56
C ASN A 375 5.56 -22.82 10.88
N PHE A 376 4.94 -23.48 11.85
CA PHE A 376 5.28 -24.85 12.25
C PHE A 376 5.16 -25.88 11.11
N LEU A 377 4.25 -25.67 10.15
CA LEU A 377 4.06 -26.59 9.03
C LEU A 377 5.28 -26.63 8.11
N VAL A 378 6.07 -25.55 8.05
CA VAL A 378 7.31 -25.54 7.27
C VAL A 378 8.32 -26.50 7.89
N TYR A 379 8.49 -26.45 9.22
CA TYR A 379 9.41 -27.35 9.92
C TYR A 379 8.95 -28.80 9.86
N TRP A 380 7.66 -29.05 10.04
CA TRP A 380 7.07 -30.39 9.93
C TRP A 380 7.31 -31.00 8.54
N ASN A 381 7.05 -30.26 7.47
CA ASN A 381 7.29 -30.75 6.10
C ASN A 381 8.80 -30.93 5.80
N ILE A 382 9.67 -30.04 6.30
CA ILE A 382 11.12 -30.24 6.18
C ILE A 382 11.56 -31.50 6.90
N ALA A 383 11.07 -31.76 8.12
CA ALA A 383 11.43 -32.97 8.88
C ALA A 383 11.13 -34.25 8.09
N ARG A 384 9.96 -34.31 7.44
CA ARG A 384 9.54 -35.44 6.59
C ARG A 384 10.42 -35.60 5.35
N LEU A 385 10.77 -34.49 4.68
CA LEU A 385 11.68 -34.51 3.52
C LEU A 385 13.11 -34.91 3.90
N LEU A 386 13.55 -34.58 5.12
CA LEU A 386 14.83 -34.99 5.68
C LEU A 386 14.83 -36.46 6.09
N ALA A 387 13.70 -36.97 6.60
CA ALA A 387 13.54 -38.38 6.94
C ALA A 387 13.68 -39.29 5.73
N LEU A 388 13.14 -38.88 4.57
CA LEU A 388 13.36 -39.53 3.27
C LEU A 388 14.84 -39.63 2.83
N ARG A 389 15.76 -38.95 3.53
CA ARG A 389 17.18 -38.88 3.20
C ARG A 389 18.08 -39.39 4.33
N ASP A 390 17.49 -39.99 5.37
CA ASP A 390 18.20 -40.41 6.59
C ASP A 390 19.05 -39.28 7.23
N ASP A 391 18.58 -38.03 7.16
CA ASP A 391 19.31 -36.87 7.69
C ASP A 391 19.22 -36.81 9.23
N THR A 392 20.30 -36.43 9.89
CA THR A 392 20.38 -36.37 11.36
C THR A 392 19.58 -35.21 11.98
N GLN A 393 19.17 -34.22 11.19
CA GLN A 393 18.43 -33.06 11.68
C GLN A 393 16.91 -33.30 11.83
N VAL A 394 16.39 -34.46 11.43
CA VAL A 394 14.95 -34.78 11.45
C VAL A 394 14.31 -34.48 12.80
N GLU A 395 14.89 -34.97 13.89
CA GLU A 395 14.36 -34.79 15.25
C GLU A 395 14.32 -33.30 15.64
N GLN A 396 15.32 -32.51 15.25
CA GLN A 396 15.37 -31.07 15.55
C GLN A 396 14.24 -30.31 14.87
N TYR A 397 13.93 -30.63 13.60
CA TYR A 397 12.84 -29.99 12.87
C TYR A 397 11.48 -30.38 13.45
N TYR A 398 11.26 -31.66 13.82
CA TYR A 398 10.03 -32.06 14.53
C TYR A 398 9.87 -31.35 15.87
N LYS A 399 10.94 -31.26 16.69
CA LYS A 399 10.89 -30.53 17.97
C LYS A 399 10.52 -29.06 17.77
N THR A 400 11.14 -28.40 16.79
CA THR A 400 10.81 -27.00 16.48
C THR A 400 9.35 -26.84 16.03
N ALA A 401 8.85 -27.74 15.19
CA ALA A 401 7.43 -27.75 14.81
C ALA A 401 6.51 -27.94 16.04
N TYR A 402 6.84 -28.89 16.92
CA TYR A 402 6.10 -29.17 18.15
C TYR A 402 6.01 -27.95 19.09
N ASP A 403 7.12 -27.23 19.26
CA ASP A 403 7.20 -26.06 20.13
C ASP A 403 6.34 -24.90 19.62
N LEU A 404 6.24 -24.75 18.30
CA LEU A 404 5.44 -23.69 17.64
C LEU A 404 3.94 -23.97 17.61
N ILE A 405 3.52 -25.23 17.70
CA ILE A 405 2.09 -25.59 17.72
C ILE A 405 1.44 -25.08 19.02
N GLN A 406 0.25 -24.51 18.91
CA GLN A 406 -0.57 -24.16 20.09
C GLN A 406 -1.65 -25.22 20.38
N ASP A 407 -2.18 -25.85 19.32
CA ASP A 407 -3.24 -26.85 19.42
C ASP A 407 -2.75 -28.18 20.01
N LYS A 408 -3.44 -28.66 21.05
CA LYS A 408 -3.05 -29.91 21.76
C LYS A 408 -3.19 -31.16 20.89
N ASN A 409 -4.22 -31.24 20.04
CA ASN A 409 -4.46 -32.43 19.22
C ASN A 409 -3.37 -32.59 18.14
N ARG A 410 -2.98 -31.47 17.51
CA ARG A 410 -1.86 -31.41 16.58
C ARG A 410 -0.53 -31.78 17.25
N LYS A 411 -0.29 -31.36 18.49
CA LYS A 411 0.90 -31.77 19.26
C LYS A 411 0.95 -33.27 19.50
N ILE A 412 -0.15 -33.89 19.90
CA ILE A 412 -0.24 -35.34 20.13
C ILE A 412 0.06 -36.08 18.83
N THR A 413 -0.55 -35.65 17.73
CA THR A 413 -0.38 -36.28 16.40
C THR A 413 1.07 -36.15 15.92
N LEU A 414 1.65 -34.96 15.97
CA LEU A 414 3.05 -34.74 15.58
C LEU A 414 4.04 -35.51 16.48
N LYS A 415 3.75 -35.64 17.78
CA LYS A 415 4.59 -36.43 18.70
C LYS A 415 4.55 -37.92 18.36
N LYS A 416 3.39 -38.45 17.97
CA LYS A 416 3.24 -39.83 17.50
C LYS A 416 4.04 -40.05 16.22
N GLU A 417 3.85 -39.18 15.22
CA GLU A 417 4.59 -39.23 13.95
C GLU A 417 6.11 -39.14 14.17
N MET A 418 6.58 -38.19 14.99
CA MET A 418 8.00 -38.05 15.32
C MET A 418 8.58 -39.33 15.93
N LYS A 419 7.83 -40.03 16.78
CA LYS A 419 8.26 -41.31 17.36
C LYS A 419 8.37 -42.39 16.29
N GLU A 420 7.38 -42.51 15.42
CA GLU A 420 7.35 -43.50 14.33
C GLU A 420 8.52 -43.30 13.35
N VAL A 421 8.84 -42.05 13.00
CA VAL A 421 9.93 -41.72 12.07
C VAL A 421 11.30 -41.84 12.71
N VAL A 422 11.50 -41.24 13.89
CA VAL A 422 12.85 -41.12 14.50
C VAL A 422 13.25 -42.36 15.27
N VAL A 423 12.30 -43.01 15.96
CA VAL A 423 12.58 -44.16 16.85
C VAL A 423 12.31 -45.47 16.13
N GLU A 424 11.17 -45.59 15.47
CA GLU A 424 10.71 -46.85 14.88
C GLU A 424 11.19 -47.04 13.42
N LYS A 425 11.71 -45.98 12.78
CA LYS A 425 12.16 -45.96 11.38
C LYS A 425 11.11 -46.52 10.41
N ASN A 426 9.83 -46.28 10.70
CA ASN A 426 8.75 -46.73 9.84
C ASN A 426 8.69 -45.85 8.58
N ASP A 427 8.53 -46.48 7.41
CA ASP A 427 8.20 -45.79 6.17
C ASP A 427 6.81 -45.17 6.31
N LEU A 428 6.75 -43.86 6.57
CA LEU A 428 5.49 -43.13 6.53
C LEU A 428 5.10 -42.87 5.08
N GLU A 429 3.88 -43.22 4.72
CA GLU A 429 3.28 -42.76 3.46
C GLU A 429 3.07 -41.24 3.53
N TYR A 430 3.98 -40.49 2.93
CA TYR A 430 3.94 -39.03 2.92
C TYR A 430 2.89 -38.47 1.95
N ARG A 431 1.60 -38.67 2.24
CA ARG A 431 0.51 -38.36 1.29
C ARG A 431 -0.07 -36.95 1.40
N ASN A 432 -0.07 -36.35 2.60
CA ASN A 432 -0.67 -35.04 2.84
C ASN A 432 0.36 -34.04 3.40
N PRO A 433 0.81 -33.03 2.63
CA PRO A 433 1.71 -31.99 3.13
C PRO A 433 0.97 -30.77 3.73
N TYR A 434 -0.37 -30.76 3.70
CA TYR A 434 -1.19 -29.59 4.02
C TYR A 434 -1.71 -29.56 5.45
N SER A 435 -1.86 -30.72 6.10
CA SER A 435 -2.48 -30.82 7.43
C SER A 435 -1.90 -31.97 8.24
N ILE A 436 -1.75 -31.72 9.55
CA ILE A 436 -1.33 -32.73 10.53
C ILE A 436 -2.52 -33.62 10.96
N THR A 437 -3.77 -33.17 10.75
CA THR A 437 -4.97 -33.80 11.32
C THR A 437 -5.94 -34.36 10.29
N ASP A 438 -5.62 -34.29 9.00
CA ASP A 438 -6.48 -34.79 7.91
C ASP A 438 -5.93 -36.06 7.26
#